data_AF-A0A6B3I6K7-F1
#
_entry.id   AF-A0A6B3I6K7-F1
#
_cell.length_a   1.000
_cell.length_b   1.000
_cell.length_c   1.000
_cell.angle_alpha   90.00
_cell.angle_beta   90.00
_cell.angle_gamma   90.00
#
_symmetry.space_group_name_H-M   'P 1'
#
loop_
_entity.id
_entity.type
_entity.pdbx_description
1 polymer ?
#
loop_
_entity_poly.entity_id
_entity_poly.type
_entity_poly.pdbx_seq_one_letter_code
_entity_poly.pdbx_strand_id
1 'polypeptide(L)' 'WVAEYYPHDSAEELPDGGLRITLRTPDPASLRRLALRLGGEGRIVAPPELADSARTAAREALTAYETA' A
#
# COMPACT_ATOMS: atom_id res chain seq x y z
N TRP A 1 12.50 -3.66 0.18
CA TRP A 1 12.42 -2.28 0.73
C TRP A 1 11.32 -2.07 1.77
N VAL A 2 10.05 -2.45 1.55
CA VAL A 2 8.98 -2.21 2.56
C VAL A 2 9.21 -2.94 3.89
N ALA A 3 9.54 -4.24 3.87
CA ALA A 3 9.87 -5.01 5.09
C ALA A 3 11.18 -4.56 5.77
N GLU A 4 12.06 -3.88 5.03
CA GLU A 4 13.33 -3.37 5.58
C GLU A 4 13.16 -2.01 6.26
N TYR A 5 12.16 -1.23 5.85
CA TYR A 5 11.91 0.13 6.36
C TYR A 5 10.79 0.21 7.40
N TYR A 6 9.87 -0.75 7.42
CA TYR A 6 8.77 -0.77 8.37
C TYR A 6 8.87 -2.00 9.30
N PRO A 7 8.63 -1.83 10.61
CA PRO A 7 8.47 -2.96 11.50
C PRO A 7 7.30 -3.81 10.99
N HIS A 8 7.65 -4.99 10.50
CA HIS A 8 6.71 -5.97 9.98
C HIS A 8 6.47 -7.05 11.03
N ASP A 9 5.21 -7.46 11.15
CA ASP A 9 4.77 -8.51 12.07
C ASP A 9 4.96 -9.89 11.40
N SER A 10 4.72 -9.97 10.08
CA SER A 10 4.91 -11.17 9.27
C SER A 10 5.22 -10.82 7.81
N ALA A 11 6.01 -11.66 7.14
CA ALA A 11 6.24 -11.62 5.70
C ALA A 11 6.05 -13.05 5.14
N GLU A 12 5.06 -13.22 4.27
CA GLU A 12 4.70 -14.47 3.63
C GLU A 12 4.95 -14.38 2.12
N GLU A 13 5.79 -15.25 1.60
CA GLU A 13 5.96 -15.43 0.16
C GLU A 13 4.72 -16.12 -0.42
N LEU A 14 4.15 -15.51 -1.45
CA LEU A 14 2.99 -16.03 -2.16
C LEU A 14 3.47 -16.98 -3.26
N PRO A 15 2.70 -18.05 -3.55
CA PRO A 15 3.04 -19.02 -4.59
C PRO A 15 3.14 -18.41 -6.00
N ASP A 16 2.54 -17.23 -6.22
CA ASP A 16 2.62 -16.47 -7.47
C ASP A 16 3.94 -15.66 -7.61
N GLY A 17 4.89 -15.81 -6.67
CA GLY A 17 6.14 -15.05 -6.63
C GLY A 17 6.00 -13.65 -6.01
N GLY A 18 4.83 -13.34 -5.43
CA GLY A 18 4.58 -12.10 -4.69
C GLY A 18 5.01 -12.20 -3.22
N LEU A 19 5.11 -11.06 -2.53
CA LEU A 19 5.39 -11.02 -1.09
C LEU A 19 4.25 -10.32 -0.36
N ARG A 20 3.59 -11.02 0.56
CA ARG A 20 2.57 -10.46 1.46
C ARG A 20 3.21 -10.09 2.78
N ILE A 21 3.13 -8.82 3.16
CA ILE A 21 3.76 -8.33 4.38
C ILE A 21 2.68 -7.72 5.26
N THR A 22 2.62 -8.16 6.52
CA THR A 22 1.77 -7.57 7.55
C THR A 22 2.59 -6.55 8.32
N LEU A 23 2.18 -5.29 8.26
CA LEU A 23 2.85 -4.18 8.93
C LEU A 23 1.98 -3.69 10.09
N ARG A 24 2.60 -3.42 11.24
CA ARG A 24 1.93 -2.76 12.36
C ARG A 24 2.31 -1.29 12.35
N THR A 25 1.37 -0.43 11.94
CA THR A 25 1.55 1.03 12.00
C THR A 25 0.61 1.63 13.03
N PRO A 26 1.06 2.60 13.84
CA PRO A 26 0.17 3.41 14.67
C PRO A 26 -0.61 4.46 13.84
N ASP A 27 -0.12 4.79 12.63
CA ASP A 27 -0.74 5.77 11.74
C ASP A 27 -1.10 5.14 10.37
N PRO A 28 -2.41 4.96 10.07
CA PRO A 28 -2.87 4.45 8.78
C PRO A 28 -2.60 5.40 7.62
N ALA A 29 -2.48 6.72 7.85
CA ALA A 29 -2.25 7.69 6.78
C ALA A 29 -0.88 7.51 6.11
N SER A 30 0.13 7.07 6.88
CA SER A 30 1.44 6.71 6.37
C SER A 30 1.40 5.52 5.40
N LEU A 31 0.53 4.52 5.63
CA LEU A 31 0.34 3.40 4.70
C LEU A 31 -0.29 3.83 3.38
N ARG A 32 -1.20 4.81 3.40
CA ARG A 32 -1.79 5.38 2.18
C ARG A 32 -0.70 5.97 1.27
N ARG A 33 0.23 6.74 1.84
CA ARG A 33 1.37 7.30 1.09
C ARG A 33 2.30 6.20 0.57
N LEU A 34 2.53 5.15 1.35
CA LEU A 34 3.33 4.01 0.92
C LEU A 34 2.67 3.28 -0.27
N ALA A 35 1.36 3.07 -0.23
CA ALA A 35 0.62 2.45 -1.32
C ALA A 35 0.69 3.29 -2.61
N LEU A 36 0.55 4.62 -2.50
CA LEU A 36 0.73 5.52 -3.65
C LEU A 36 2.16 5.44 -4.21
N ARG A 37 3.17 5.32 -3.33
CA ARG A 37 4.57 5.20 -3.72
C ARG A 37 4.92 3.82 -4.31
N LEU A 38 4.22 2.77 -3.90
CA LEU A 38 4.29 1.44 -4.51
C LEU A 38 3.66 1.44 -5.91
N GLY A 39 2.66 2.28 -6.16
CA GLY A 39 2.03 2.38 -7.47
C GLY A 39 1.42 1.03 -7.89
N GLY A 40 1.87 0.50 -9.04
CA GLY A 40 1.44 -0.81 -9.55
C GLY A 40 2.14 -2.01 -8.90
N GLU A 41 3.22 -1.78 -8.15
CA GLU A 41 4.09 -2.83 -7.60
C GLU A 41 3.58 -3.40 -6.26
N GLY A 42 2.52 -2.81 -5.68
CA GLY A 42 1.96 -3.27 -4.41
C GLY A 42 0.54 -2.80 -4.16
N ARG A 43 -0.24 -3.64 -3.47
CA ARG A 43 -1.63 -3.33 -3.08
C ARG A 43 -1.86 -3.61 -1.61
N ILE A 44 -2.65 -2.75 -0.97
CA ILE A 44 -3.19 -3.02 0.37
C ILE A 44 -4.36 -3.98 0.21
N VAL A 45 -4.33 -5.10 0.91
CA VAL A 45 -5.41 -6.11 0.91
C VAL A 45 -6.26 -6.05 2.18
N ALA A 46 -5.71 -5.53 3.28
CA ALA A 46 -6.39 -5.40 4.56
C ALA A 46 -5.77 -4.28 5.41
N PRO A 47 -6.58 -3.61 6.27
CA PRO A 47 -8.05 -3.70 6.33
C PRO A 47 -8.71 -3.07 5.07
N PRO A 48 -9.91 -3.51 4.68
CA PRO A 48 -10.54 -3.11 3.40
C PRO A 48 -10.80 -1.60 3.31
N GLU A 49 -11.16 -0.96 4.42
CA GLU A 49 -11.31 0.50 4.52
C GLU A 49 -10.04 1.26 4.08
N LEU A 50 -8.87 0.73 4.43
CA LEU A 50 -7.59 1.32 4.08
C LEU A 50 -7.27 1.07 2.60
N ALA A 51 -7.60 -0.11 2.10
CA ALA A 51 -7.46 -0.44 0.68
C ALA A 51 -8.32 0.48 -0.20
N ASP A 52 -9.56 0.74 0.19
CA ASP A 52 -10.45 1.67 -0.49
C ASP A 52 -9.93 3.12 -0.41
N SER A 53 -9.49 3.57 0.76
CA SER A 53 -8.87 4.90 0.93
C SER A 53 -7.64 5.09 0.04
N ALA A 54 -6.76 4.08 -0.03
CA ALA A 54 -5.60 4.10 -0.92
C ALA A 54 -5.98 4.12 -2.40
N ARG A 55 -7.00 3.35 -2.78
CA ARG A 55 -7.52 3.33 -4.16
C ARG A 55 -8.12 4.68 -4.55
N THR A 56 -8.89 5.31 -3.67
CA THR A 56 -9.45 6.65 -3.89
C THR A 56 -8.33 7.67 -4.06
N ALA A 57 -7.34 7.68 -3.18
CA ALA A 57 -6.20 8.58 -3.28
C ALA A 57 -5.39 8.37 -4.57
N ALA A 58 -5.27 7.13 -5.05
CA ALA A 58 -4.58 6.82 -6.30
C ALA A 58 -5.34 7.37 -7.52
N ARG A 59 -6.67 7.27 -7.51
CA ARG A 59 -7.53 7.86 -8.54
C ARG A 59 -7.47 9.38 -8.51
N GLU A 60 -7.56 9.99 -7.33
CA GLU A 60 -7.41 11.45 -7.17
C GLU A 60 -6.07 11.95 -7.71
N ALA A 61 -4.98 11.25 -7.41
CA ALA A 61 -3.66 11.56 -7.94
C ALA A 61 -3.64 11.45 -9.47
N LEU A 62 -4.19 10.37 -10.04
CA LEU A 62 -4.23 10.18 -11.50
C LEU A 62 -5.04 11.29 -12.18
N THR A 63 -6.22 11.62 -11.64
CA THR A 63 -7.06 12.71 -12.15
C THR A 63 -6.35 14.06 -12.10
N ALA A 64 -5.54 14.31 -11.05
CA ALA A 64 -4.73 15.52 -10.97
C ALA A 64 -3.65 15.60 -12.07
N TYR A 65 -3.14 14.45 -12.55
CA TYR A 65 -2.26 14.39 -13.72
C TYR A 65 -3.02 14.53 -15.04
N GLU A 66 -4.25 14.00 -15.14
CA GLU A 66 -5.08 14.12 -16.35
C GLU A 66 -5.62 15.54 -16.56
N THR A 67 -5.70 16.34 -15.49
CA THR A 67 -6.19 17.72 -15.52
C THR A 67 -5.05 18.75 -15.68
N ALA A 68 -3.78 18.30 -15.68
CA ALA A 68 -2.59 19.13 -15.84
C ALA A 68 -2.09 19.16 -17.30
#